data_AF-A0A2H5VHU9-F1
#
_entry.id   AF-A0A2H5VHU9-F1
#
_cell.length_a   1.000
_cell.length_b   1.000
_cell.length_c   1.000
_cell.angle_alpha   90.00
_cell.angle_beta   90.00
_cell.angle_gamma   90.00
#
_symmetry.space_group_name_H-M   'P 1'
#
loop_
_entity.id
_entity.type
_entity.pdbx_description
1 polymer ?
#
loop_
_entity_poly.entity_id
_entity_poly.type
_entity_poly.pdbx_seq_one_letter_code
_entity_poly.pdbx_strand_id
1 'polypeptide(L)'
;MRLELTSGPFVDATQWRIFGDQATAVAALIKGDVHFMLNPLGVAAGFRNQLKQAKGVGIAENAGNGLYYMSFNLRREPFNVKEFRQAVSIMIDREFVTQQLLAGLAIPTYSIVPLANTGWYNPNVKTYGKGLKEAEKADLAIKLLKQAGFSWDVEPKVDIPGNKVTPGRGLKYKGKAVQPFELLAPHQGYDPLRATFALHIEERLNKIGIPVKVNLTGFNTISSRVFDEQKFDAWILGWGLGGKFPSYLVSFFHSENSGLGGQNPQGYNNPEFDKIADEFRAACDQAKLKELAFKMQEILSEELPYVPLFNAPLFEAFRADAFVGDHMPYEKVFDGIQGTNGLMSYVQLK
;
A
#
# COMPACT_ATOMS: atom_id res chain seq x y z
N MET A 1 6.02 5.38 39.78
CA MET A 1 4.68 5.55 39.17
C MET A 1 4.02 4.18 39.17
N ARG A 2 2.93 3.99 39.92
CA ARG A 2 2.17 2.73 39.92
C ARG A 2 1.17 2.86 38.77
N LEU A 3 1.26 2.01 37.75
CA LEU A 3 0.26 1.96 36.69
C LEU A 3 -0.98 1.28 37.27
N GLU A 4 -2.10 2.00 37.36
CA GLU A 4 -3.40 1.39 37.65
C GLU A 4 -4.03 0.94 36.33
N LEU A 5 -4.42 -0.34 36.26
CA LEU A 5 -5.16 -0.88 35.14
C LEU A 5 -6.64 -0.62 35.38
N THR A 6 -7.23 0.29 34.60
CA THR A 6 -8.69 0.46 34.50
C THR A 6 -9.18 -0.21 33.22
N SER A 7 -10.31 -0.91 33.29
CA SER A 7 -10.91 -1.62 32.14
C SER A 7 -12.36 -1.19 31.97
N GLY A 8 -12.74 -0.88 30.72
CA GLY A 8 -14.08 -0.44 30.35
C GLY A 8 -15.10 -1.58 30.20
N PRO A 9 -16.23 -1.35 29.50
CA PRO A 9 -16.53 -0.16 28.72
C PRO A 9 -16.78 1.09 29.59
N PHE A 10 -16.29 2.24 29.15
CA PHE A 10 -16.52 3.53 29.84
C PHE A 10 -17.74 4.30 29.29
N VAL A 11 -18.45 3.72 28.34
CA VAL A 11 -19.65 4.26 27.71
C VAL A 11 -20.70 3.15 27.59
N ASP A 12 -21.98 3.49 27.75
CA ASP A 12 -23.07 2.50 27.72
C ASP A 12 -23.32 1.93 26.32
N ALA A 13 -23.04 2.69 25.26
CA ALA A 13 -23.24 2.28 23.87
C ALA A 13 -22.34 3.03 22.89
N THR A 14 -22.05 2.42 21.74
CA THR A 14 -21.40 3.07 20.59
C THR A 14 -22.37 3.06 19.40
N GLN A 15 -22.63 4.22 18.81
CA GLN A 15 -23.48 4.35 17.61
C GLN A 15 -22.63 4.63 16.38
N TRP A 16 -22.78 3.80 15.36
CA TRP A 16 -22.08 3.94 14.08
C TRP A 16 -23.02 4.59 13.05
N ARG A 17 -22.69 5.80 12.61
CA ARG A 17 -23.42 6.52 11.54
C ARG A 17 -22.59 6.48 10.26
N ILE A 18 -23.20 5.97 9.19
CA ILE A 18 -22.58 5.93 7.85
C ILE A 18 -22.91 7.23 7.12
N PHE A 19 -21.88 7.96 6.73
CA PHE A 19 -22.00 9.15 5.89
C PHE A 19 -21.60 8.80 4.45
N GLY A 20 -22.36 9.30 3.47
CA GLY A 20 -22.08 9.05 2.05
C GLY A 20 -20.89 9.85 1.50
N ASP A 21 -20.46 10.91 2.19
CA ASP A 21 -19.39 11.81 1.77
C ASP A 21 -18.65 12.43 2.97
N GLN A 22 -17.42 12.92 2.74
CA GLN A 22 -16.58 13.51 3.79
C GLN A 22 -17.09 14.88 4.27
N ALA A 23 -17.75 15.67 3.41
CA ALA A 23 -18.20 17.01 3.80
C ALA A 23 -19.28 16.93 4.89
N THR A 24 -20.23 16.02 4.73
CA THR A 24 -21.29 15.74 5.70
C THR A 24 -20.71 15.23 7.01
N ALA A 25 -19.75 14.28 6.95
CA ALA A 25 -19.10 13.74 8.15
C ALA A 25 -18.31 14.82 8.92
N VAL A 26 -17.58 15.69 8.22
CA VAL A 26 -16.83 16.81 8.79
C VAL A 26 -17.76 17.82 9.46
N ALA A 27 -18.86 18.18 8.80
CA ALA A 27 -19.84 19.11 9.37
C ALA A 27 -20.49 18.53 10.64
N ALA A 28 -20.87 17.24 10.62
CA ALA A 28 -21.42 16.55 11.78
C ALA A 28 -20.44 16.54 12.97
N LEU A 29 -19.15 16.29 12.72
CA LEU A 29 -18.12 16.33 13.75
C LEU A 29 -17.91 17.74 14.31
N ILE A 30 -17.83 18.76 13.46
CA ILE A 30 -17.65 20.16 13.90
C ILE A 30 -18.82 20.62 14.76
N LYS A 31 -20.06 20.25 14.38
CA LYS A 31 -21.28 20.57 15.12
C LYS A 31 -21.42 19.79 16.43
N GLY A 32 -20.72 18.66 16.57
CA GLY A 32 -20.83 17.77 17.74
C GLY A 32 -21.93 16.72 17.63
N ASP A 33 -22.48 16.48 16.43
CA ASP A 33 -23.47 15.41 16.20
C ASP A 33 -22.83 14.00 16.27
N VAL A 34 -21.49 13.92 16.15
CA VAL A 34 -20.66 12.73 16.36
C VAL A 34 -19.39 13.11 17.14
N HIS A 35 -18.84 12.17 17.91
CA HIS A 35 -17.64 12.39 18.73
C HIS A 35 -16.34 11.99 18.03
N PHE A 36 -16.44 11.12 17.02
CA PHE A 36 -15.29 10.57 16.30
C PHE A 36 -15.67 10.36 14.84
N MET A 37 -14.74 10.67 13.94
CA MET A 37 -14.86 10.38 12.52
C MET A 37 -13.82 9.32 12.12
N LEU A 38 -14.30 8.09 11.94
CA LEU A 38 -13.49 7.01 11.37
C LEU A 38 -13.40 7.21 9.85
N ASN A 39 -12.20 7.45 9.33
CA ASN A 39 -11.98 7.55 7.89
C ASN A 39 -10.69 6.81 7.48
N PRO A 40 -10.78 5.50 7.17
CA PRO A 40 -9.62 4.67 6.85
C PRO A 40 -8.97 5.03 5.51
N LEU A 41 -9.66 5.78 4.64
CA LEU A 41 -9.11 6.27 3.37
C LEU A 41 -8.45 7.65 3.52
N GLY A 42 -8.43 8.19 4.74
CA GLY A 42 -7.86 9.49 5.05
C GLY A 42 -8.80 10.67 4.76
N VAL A 43 -8.50 11.79 5.40
CA VAL A 43 -9.28 13.03 5.30
C VAL A 43 -8.63 13.96 4.28
N ALA A 44 -9.42 14.49 3.33
CA ALA A 44 -8.91 15.40 2.30
C ALA A 44 -8.27 16.66 2.92
N ALA A 45 -7.24 17.22 2.26
CA ALA A 45 -6.45 18.31 2.82
C ALA A 45 -7.28 19.55 3.22
N GLY A 46 -8.25 19.93 2.38
CA GLY A 46 -9.17 21.04 2.68
C GLY A 46 -9.99 20.78 3.96
N PHE A 47 -10.54 19.58 4.11
CA PHE A 47 -11.28 19.19 5.32
C PHE A 47 -10.38 19.08 6.54
N ARG A 48 -9.13 18.62 6.41
CA ARG A 48 -8.18 18.65 7.53
C ARG A 48 -7.90 20.07 7.99
N ASN A 49 -7.73 21.02 7.06
CA ASN A 49 -7.53 22.42 7.43
C ASN A 49 -8.77 23.00 8.14
N GLN A 50 -9.97 22.68 7.65
CA GLN A 50 -11.23 23.06 8.28
C GLN A 50 -11.35 22.49 9.71
N LEU A 51 -11.05 21.20 9.88
CA LEU A 51 -11.08 20.52 11.18
C LEU A 51 -10.04 21.08 12.16
N LYS A 52 -8.82 21.38 11.69
CA LYS A 52 -7.75 22.01 12.51
C LYS A 52 -8.13 23.40 13.04
N GLN A 53 -9.00 24.11 12.33
CA GLN A 53 -9.48 25.45 12.71
C GLN A 53 -10.78 25.40 13.54
N ALA A 54 -11.44 24.24 13.61
CA ALA A 54 -12.71 24.10 14.28
C ALA A 54 -12.55 24.02 15.81
N LYS A 55 -13.34 24.81 16.53
CA LYS A 55 -13.30 24.84 18.00
C LYS A 55 -13.75 23.50 18.59
N GLY A 56 -12.96 22.97 19.52
CA GLY A 56 -13.24 21.72 20.23
C GLY A 56 -13.00 20.45 19.38
N VAL A 57 -12.40 20.58 18.20
CA VAL A 57 -12.03 19.44 17.35
C VAL A 57 -10.52 19.18 17.45
N GLY A 58 -10.16 17.93 17.66
CA GLY A 58 -8.79 17.42 17.57
C GLY A 58 -8.60 16.57 16.31
N ILE A 59 -7.35 16.46 15.86
CA ILE A 59 -6.94 15.53 14.81
C ILE A 59 -5.68 14.80 15.28
N ALA A 60 -5.77 13.48 15.38
CA ALA A 60 -4.61 12.62 15.53
C ALA A 60 -4.04 12.31 14.14
N GLU A 61 -2.72 12.43 14.02
CA GLU A 61 -1.96 11.92 12.87
C GLU A 61 -1.12 10.75 13.36
N ASN A 62 -1.58 9.54 13.04
CA ASN A 62 -0.99 8.29 13.46
C ASN A 62 -0.28 7.62 12.29
N ALA A 63 0.80 6.89 12.57
CA ALA A 63 1.43 6.07 11.55
C ALA A 63 0.52 4.87 11.23
N GLY A 64 0.09 4.73 9.97
CA GLY A 64 -0.77 3.65 9.55
C GLY A 64 -0.05 2.30 9.39
N ASN A 65 -0.73 1.22 9.75
CA ASN A 65 -0.28 -0.15 9.47
C ASN A 65 -0.84 -0.63 8.11
N GLY A 66 -0.67 0.20 7.09
CA GLY A 66 -1.14 -0.05 5.74
C GLY A 66 -0.05 -0.53 4.79
N LEU A 67 -0.40 -1.38 3.84
CA LEU A 67 0.43 -1.73 2.68
C LEU A 67 -0.36 -1.45 1.41
N TYR A 68 0.05 -0.43 0.64
CA TYR A 68 -0.53 -0.13 -0.67
C TYR A 68 0.45 -0.57 -1.76
N TYR A 69 -0.03 -1.37 -2.70
CA TYR A 69 0.82 -2.11 -3.61
C TYR A 69 0.20 -2.25 -4.99
N MET A 70 1.06 -2.49 -5.99
CA MET A 70 0.70 -3.05 -7.28
C MET A 70 1.05 -4.55 -7.29
N SER A 71 0.29 -5.38 -7.98
CA SER A 71 0.65 -6.78 -8.23
C SER A 71 0.19 -7.24 -9.62
N PHE A 72 0.57 -8.46 -9.99
CA PHE A 72 0.36 -9.07 -11.30
C PHE A 72 -0.13 -10.51 -11.16
N ASN A 73 -0.70 -11.05 -12.23
CA ASN A 73 -0.96 -12.47 -12.32
C ASN A 73 0.33 -13.22 -12.67
N LEU A 74 1.03 -13.73 -11.66
CA LEU A 74 2.33 -14.40 -11.81
C LEU A 74 2.23 -15.77 -12.50
N ARG A 75 1.01 -16.22 -12.86
CA ARG A 75 0.79 -17.41 -13.69
C ARG A 75 0.96 -17.12 -15.19
N ARG A 76 1.20 -15.86 -15.58
CA ARG A 76 1.27 -15.43 -16.98
C ARG A 76 2.61 -14.76 -17.30
N GLU A 77 3.18 -15.08 -18.46
CA GLU A 77 4.31 -14.33 -19.01
C GLU A 77 3.82 -12.96 -19.53
N PRO A 78 4.62 -11.88 -19.38
CA PRO A 78 5.93 -11.82 -18.75
C PRO A 78 5.89 -11.56 -17.23
N PHE A 79 4.72 -11.53 -16.59
CA PHE A 79 4.58 -11.15 -15.19
C PHE A 79 5.28 -12.09 -14.20
N ASN A 80 5.47 -13.36 -14.59
CA ASN A 80 6.24 -14.34 -13.84
C ASN A 80 7.76 -14.07 -13.84
N VAL A 81 8.28 -13.23 -14.73
CA VAL A 81 9.71 -12.86 -14.78
C VAL A 81 10.00 -11.79 -13.74
N LYS A 82 10.87 -12.09 -12.77
CA LYS A 82 11.16 -11.14 -11.68
C LYS A 82 11.80 -9.85 -12.20
N GLU A 83 12.66 -9.93 -13.21
CA GLU A 83 13.32 -8.77 -13.82
C GLU A 83 12.31 -7.82 -14.47
N PHE A 84 11.18 -8.34 -14.98
CA PHE A 84 10.07 -7.50 -15.46
C PHE A 84 9.44 -6.72 -14.30
N ARG A 85 9.14 -7.39 -13.18
CA ARG A 85 8.56 -6.77 -11.99
C ARG A 85 9.52 -5.76 -11.34
N GLN A 86 10.81 -6.06 -11.33
CA GLN A 86 11.88 -5.17 -10.88
C GLN A 86 11.98 -3.93 -11.78
N ALA A 87 11.96 -4.09 -13.10
CA ALA A 87 11.93 -2.97 -14.05
C ALA A 87 10.69 -2.08 -13.86
N VAL A 88 9.51 -2.68 -13.65
CA VAL A 88 8.31 -1.93 -13.27
C VAL A 88 8.54 -1.15 -11.98
N SER A 89 9.04 -1.79 -10.93
CA SER A 89 9.28 -1.14 -9.63
C SER A 89 10.28 0.03 -9.73
N ILE A 90 11.33 -0.09 -10.55
CA ILE A 90 12.31 0.97 -10.82
C ILE A 90 11.63 2.20 -11.43
N MET A 91 10.75 1.98 -12.42
CA MET A 91 10.08 3.06 -13.16
C MET A 91 9.06 3.84 -12.32
N ILE A 92 8.60 3.29 -11.20
CA ILE A 92 7.66 3.97 -10.31
C ILE A 92 8.42 5.01 -9.50
N ASP A 93 8.15 6.27 -9.80
CA ASP A 93 8.65 7.40 -9.02
C ASP A 93 7.77 7.68 -7.80
N ARG A 94 7.99 6.91 -6.73
CA ARG A 94 7.20 6.98 -5.50
C ARG A 94 7.35 8.34 -4.84
N GLU A 95 8.57 8.87 -4.78
CA GLU A 95 8.86 10.19 -4.20
C GLU A 95 8.13 11.30 -4.98
N PHE A 96 8.19 11.29 -6.31
CA PHE A 96 7.46 12.26 -7.12
C PHE A 96 5.95 12.18 -6.89
N VAL A 97 5.35 10.98 -6.95
CA VAL A 97 3.91 10.84 -6.76
C VAL A 97 3.50 11.28 -5.36
N THR A 98 4.18 10.79 -4.32
CA THR A 98 3.82 11.11 -2.93
C THR A 98 4.02 12.57 -2.57
N GLN A 99 5.12 13.18 -3.02
CA GLN A 99 5.48 14.55 -2.62
C GLN A 99 4.88 15.61 -3.55
N GLN A 100 4.92 15.40 -4.87
CA GLN A 100 4.52 16.40 -5.86
C GLN A 100 3.05 16.26 -6.26
N LEU A 101 2.60 15.04 -6.60
CA LEU A 101 1.22 14.83 -7.03
C LEU A 101 0.23 14.75 -5.87
N LEU A 102 0.68 14.18 -4.75
CA LEU A 102 -0.14 13.95 -3.56
C LEU A 102 0.18 14.92 -2.42
N ALA A 103 1.02 15.94 -2.64
CA ALA A 103 1.31 16.99 -1.66
C ALA A 103 1.67 16.47 -0.25
N GLY A 104 2.42 15.36 -0.17
CA GLY A 104 2.85 14.75 1.09
C GLY A 104 1.78 13.93 1.82
N LEU A 105 0.63 13.65 1.18
CA LEU A 105 -0.45 12.84 1.75
C LEU A 105 -0.09 11.36 1.98
N ALA A 106 1.00 10.91 1.39
CA ALA A 106 1.46 9.54 1.42
C ALA A 106 2.97 9.50 1.60
N ILE A 107 3.46 8.36 2.07
CA ILE A 107 4.88 8.12 2.37
C ILE A 107 5.38 7.07 1.38
N PRO A 108 6.43 7.36 0.58
CA PRO A 108 6.95 6.40 -0.39
C PRO A 108 7.43 5.14 0.34
N THR A 109 6.99 3.96 -0.13
CA THR A 109 7.25 2.68 0.55
C THR A 109 7.85 1.68 -0.41
N TYR A 110 8.87 0.96 0.07
CA TYR A 110 9.61 -0.07 -0.68
C TYR A 110 9.60 -1.44 0.01
N SER A 111 9.07 -1.53 1.22
CA SER A 111 8.99 -2.78 2.00
C SER A 111 7.54 -3.26 2.07
N ILE A 112 7.38 -4.58 2.18
CA ILE A 112 6.10 -5.24 2.45
C ILE A 112 5.66 -5.03 3.91
N VAL A 113 6.63 -4.80 4.82
CA VAL A 113 6.34 -4.42 6.21
C VAL A 113 6.40 -2.89 6.33
N PRO A 114 5.37 -2.22 6.87
CA PRO A 114 5.40 -0.78 7.07
C PRO A 114 6.54 -0.34 7.98
N LEU A 115 7.20 0.78 7.65
CA LEU A 115 8.30 1.36 8.43
C LEU A 115 7.93 1.59 9.91
N ALA A 116 6.68 1.97 10.17
CA ALA A 116 6.18 2.23 11.51
C ALA A 116 6.01 0.95 12.36
N ASN A 117 6.02 -0.24 11.74
CA ASN A 117 6.09 -1.51 12.45
C ASN A 117 7.55 -1.87 12.79
N THR A 118 8.18 -1.05 13.63
CA THR A 118 9.62 -1.09 13.94
C THR A 118 10.08 -2.42 14.54
N GLY A 119 9.18 -3.19 15.16
CA GLY A 119 9.50 -4.52 15.69
C GLY A 119 9.89 -5.52 14.59
N TRP A 120 9.28 -5.39 13.41
CA TRP A 120 9.32 -6.37 12.32
C TRP A 120 9.83 -5.81 10.99
N TYR A 121 10.00 -4.49 10.87
CA TYR A 121 10.56 -3.85 9.69
C TYR A 121 12.04 -4.22 9.48
N ASN A 122 12.37 -4.81 8.32
CA ASN A 122 13.75 -5.01 7.89
C ASN A 122 14.24 -3.80 7.07
N PRO A 123 15.20 -3.01 7.57
CA PRO A 123 15.73 -1.84 6.83
C PRO A 123 16.64 -2.21 5.65
N ASN A 124 17.08 -3.47 5.56
CA ASN A 124 18.08 -3.91 4.58
C ASN A 124 17.47 -4.54 3.32
N VAL A 125 16.14 -4.50 3.17
CA VAL A 125 15.46 -4.96 1.96
C VAL A 125 15.91 -4.16 0.75
N LYS A 126 15.95 -4.81 -0.42
CA LYS A 126 16.36 -4.17 -1.66
C LYS A 126 15.33 -3.13 -2.09
N THR A 127 15.79 -1.92 -2.43
CA THR A 127 14.93 -0.84 -2.94
C THR A 127 15.24 -0.53 -4.39
N TYR A 128 14.23 -0.45 -5.23
CA TYR A 128 14.38 -0.27 -6.68
C TYR A 128 14.13 1.17 -7.10
N GLY A 129 15.12 1.79 -7.74
CA GLY A 129 14.99 3.12 -8.33
C GLY A 129 14.85 4.26 -7.31
N LYS A 130 15.05 4.01 -6.01
CA LYS A 130 14.97 5.03 -4.96
C LYS A 130 16.05 6.10 -5.16
N GLY A 131 15.64 7.36 -5.18
CA GLY A 131 16.54 8.52 -5.32
C GLY A 131 17.12 8.73 -6.72
N LEU A 132 16.81 7.85 -7.69
CA LEU A 132 17.22 8.03 -9.08
C LEU A 132 16.29 9.02 -9.80
N LYS A 133 16.84 9.76 -10.75
CA LYS A 133 16.05 10.57 -11.69
C LYS A 133 15.38 9.70 -12.75
N GLU A 134 14.44 10.27 -13.47
CA GLU A 134 13.68 9.58 -14.51
C GLU A 134 14.56 8.86 -15.55
N ALA A 135 15.55 9.54 -16.11
CA ALA A 135 16.43 8.93 -17.11
C ALA A 135 17.26 7.78 -16.52
N GLU A 136 17.74 7.92 -15.28
CA GLU A 136 18.51 6.87 -14.60
C GLU A 136 17.64 5.64 -14.29
N LYS A 137 16.38 5.85 -13.85
CA LYS A 137 15.38 4.79 -13.69
C LYS A 137 15.14 4.06 -15.02
N ALA A 138 14.93 4.80 -16.11
CA ALA A 138 14.69 4.23 -17.43
C ALA A 138 15.89 3.43 -17.96
N ASP A 139 17.11 3.97 -17.86
CA ASP A 139 18.33 3.26 -18.26
C ASP A 139 18.51 1.95 -17.48
N LEU A 140 18.33 1.99 -16.17
CA LEU A 140 18.44 0.79 -15.32
C LEU A 140 17.36 -0.24 -15.67
N ALA A 141 16.10 0.18 -15.81
CA ALA A 141 14.99 -0.70 -16.17
C ALA A 141 15.19 -1.33 -17.56
N ILE A 142 15.62 -0.56 -18.56
CA ILE A 142 15.88 -1.05 -19.93
C ILE A 142 17.02 -2.07 -19.92
N LYS A 143 18.14 -1.78 -19.22
CA LYS A 143 19.26 -2.72 -19.09
C LYS A 143 18.84 -4.04 -18.46
N LEU A 144 18.05 -3.97 -17.38
CA LEU A 144 17.54 -5.14 -16.69
C LEU A 144 16.61 -5.98 -17.58
N LEU A 145 15.69 -5.33 -18.30
CA LEU A 145 14.81 -5.99 -19.26
C LEU A 145 15.62 -6.66 -20.39
N LYS A 146 16.66 -6.01 -20.92
CA LYS A 146 17.53 -6.60 -21.96
C LYS A 146 18.24 -7.84 -21.46
N GLN A 147 18.80 -7.80 -20.26
CA GLN A 147 19.46 -8.95 -19.62
C GLN A 147 18.50 -10.12 -19.44
N ALA A 148 17.23 -9.85 -19.16
CA ALA A 148 16.17 -10.85 -19.03
C ALA A 148 15.62 -11.36 -20.39
N GLY A 149 16.14 -10.89 -21.53
CA GLY A 149 15.72 -11.35 -22.86
C GLY A 149 14.53 -10.58 -23.46
N PHE A 150 14.25 -9.37 -22.96
CA PHE A 150 13.31 -8.47 -23.61
C PHE A 150 13.98 -7.66 -24.72
N SER A 151 13.18 -7.29 -25.72
CA SER A 151 13.58 -6.43 -26.82
C SER A 151 12.43 -5.53 -27.24
N TRP A 152 12.66 -4.61 -28.19
CA TRP A 152 11.65 -3.68 -28.67
C TRP A 152 11.63 -3.66 -30.20
N ASP A 153 10.49 -3.31 -30.78
CA ASP A 153 10.43 -2.86 -32.18
C ASP A 153 11.14 -1.51 -32.35
N VAL A 154 10.95 -0.60 -31.38
CA VAL A 154 11.71 0.65 -31.27
C VAL A 154 12.17 0.79 -29.83
N GLU A 155 13.48 0.62 -29.61
CA GLU A 155 14.08 0.72 -28.28
C GLU A 155 13.97 2.17 -27.76
N PRO A 156 13.56 2.38 -26.49
CA PRO A 156 13.59 3.72 -25.89
C PRO A 156 15.02 4.27 -25.85
N LYS A 157 15.17 5.58 -26.05
CA LYS A 157 16.49 6.25 -25.94
C LYS A 157 16.54 7.07 -24.67
N VAL A 158 17.65 6.97 -23.94
CA VAL A 158 17.84 7.67 -22.67
C VAL A 158 19.00 8.66 -22.78
N ASP A 159 18.74 9.89 -22.36
CA ASP A 159 19.72 10.95 -22.16
C ASP A 159 19.79 11.25 -20.65
N ILE A 160 20.80 10.70 -19.97
CA ILE A 160 20.99 10.85 -18.53
C ILE A 160 21.33 12.31 -18.16
N PRO A 161 22.31 12.99 -18.79
CA PRO A 161 22.59 14.40 -18.51
C PRO A 161 21.37 15.32 -18.69
N GLY A 162 20.59 15.12 -19.75
CA GLY A 162 19.37 15.89 -20.02
C GLY A 162 18.13 15.43 -19.24
N ASN A 163 18.24 14.36 -18.43
CA ASN A 163 17.14 13.69 -17.75
C ASN A 163 15.94 13.42 -18.67
N LYS A 164 16.20 12.95 -19.89
CA LYS A 164 15.18 12.79 -20.93
C LYS A 164 15.10 11.34 -21.40
N VAL A 165 13.87 10.86 -21.56
CA VAL A 165 13.56 9.55 -22.12
C VAL A 165 12.73 9.75 -23.39
N THR A 166 13.24 9.27 -24.52
CA THR A 166 12.50 9.20 -25.78
C THR A 166 11.75 7.87 -25.81
N PRO A 167 10.41 7.90 -25.99
CA PRO A 167 9.61 6.69 -25.85
C PRO A 167 10.00 5.57 -26.82
N GLY A 168 10.01 4.35 -26.30
CA GLY A 168 10.06 3.13 -27.12
C GLY A 168 8.68 2.51 -27.31
N ARG A 169 8.59 1.48 -28.15
CA ARG A 169 7.34 0.74 -28.40
C ARG A 169 7.60 -0.69 -28.85
N GLY A 170 6.56 -1.51 -28.75
CA GLY A 170 6.59 -2.89 -29.25
C GLY A 170 7.51 -3.77 -28.41
N LEU A 171 7.37 -3.73 -27.09
CA LEU A 171 8.12 -4.61 -26.19
C LEU A 171 7.83 -6.09 -26.53
N LYS A 172 8.88 -6.89 -26.56
CA LYS A 172 8.86 -8.32 -26.82
C LYS A 172 9.57 -9.07 -25.72
N TYR A 173 9.11 -10.28 -25.44
CA TYR A 173 9.78 -11.24 -24.57
C TYR A 173 9.93 -12.55 -25.32
N LYS A 174 11.15 -13.10 -25.39
CA LYS A 174 11.46 -14.33 -26.16
C LYS A 174 10.95 -14.25 -27.61
N GLY A 175 11.05 -13.08 -28.24
CA GLY A 175 10.60 -12.82 -29.61
C GLY A 175 9.09 -12.63 -29.80
N LYS A 176 8.27 -12.82 -28.77
CA LYS A 176 6.81 -12.60 -28.83
C LYS A 176 6.46 -11.20 -28.31
N ALA A 177 5.55 -10.51 -28.99
CA ALA A 177 5.04 -9.23 -28.53
C ALA A 177 4.34 -9.36 -27.17
N VAL A 178 4.75 -8.53 -26.21
CA VAL A 178 4.03 -8.34 -24.95
C VAL A 178 2.72 -7.65 -25.30
N GLN A 179 1.60 -8.33 -25.05
CA GLN A 179 0.29 -7.79 -25.35
C GLN A 179 -0.06 -6.65 -24.39
N PRO A 180 -0.85 -5.66 -24.83
CA PRO A 180 -1.42 -4.69 -23.91
C PRO A 180 -2.16 -5.38 -22.79
N PHE A 181 -1.96 -4.90 -21.56
CA PHE A 181 -2.54 -5.51 -20.39
C PHE A 181 -3.18 -4.47 -19.47
N GLU A 182 -4.18 -4.91 -18.73
CA GLU A 182 -4.99 -4.03 -17.88
C GLU A 182 -4.40 -3.88 -16.48
N LEU A 183 -4.31 -2.64 -16.00
CA LEU A 183 -4.03 -2.31 -14.60
C LEU A 183 -5.31 -1.85 -13.92
N LEU A 184 -5.92 -2.72 -13.12
CA LEU A 184 -7.10 -2.38 -12.34
C LEU A 184 -6.72 -1.51 -11.15
N ALA A 185 -7.36 -0.35 -11.02
CA ALA A 185 -7.17 0.51 -9.87
C ALA A 185 -8.52 1.15 -9.45
N PRO A 186 -8.70 1.49 -8.16
CA PRO A 186 -9.89 2.19 -7.74
C PRO A 186 -10.00 3.56 -8.41
N HIS A 187 -11.22 3.97 -8.74
CA HIS A 187 -11.46 5.31 -9.27
C HIS A 187 -11.19 6.42 -8.23
N GLN A 188 -10.88 7.62 -8.71
CA GLN A 188 -10.49 8.77 -7.89
C GLN A 188 -11.52 9.19 -6.82
N GLY A 189 -12.80 8.97 -7.09
CA GLY A 189 -13.88 9.31 -6.16
C GLY A 189 -13.96 8.38 -4.95
N TYR A 190 -13.35 7.19 -5.05
CA TYR A 190 -13.22 6.25 -3.95
C TYR A 190 -11.83 6.33 -3.32
N ASP A 191 -10.77 6.26 -4.11
CA ASP A 191 -9.39 6.40 -3.61
C ASP A 191 -8.51 7.22 -4.58
N PRO A 192 -8.33 8.51 -4.32
CA PRO A 192 -7.53 9.37 -5.18
C PRO A 192 -6.02 9.06 -5.12
N LEU A 193 -5.51 8.48 -4.02
CA LEU A 193 -4.09 8.15 -3.87
C LEU A 193 -3.71 7.02 -4.85
N ARG A 194 -4.49 5.94 -4.85
CA ARG A 194 -4.28 4.80 -5.75
C ARG A 194 -4.55 5.15 -7.21
N ALA A 195 -5.57 5.96 -7.50
CA ALA A 195 -5.83 6.44 -8.85
C ALA A 195 -4.65 7.25 -9.42
N THR A 196 -4.08 8.16 -8.62
CA THR A 196 -2.91 8.96 -9.00
C THR A 196 -1.69 8.07 -9.30
N PHE A 197 -1.41 7.09 -8.43
CA PHE A 197 -0.34 6.13 -8.67
C PHE A 197 -0.57 5.31 -9.95
N ALA A 198 -1.80 4.85 -10.20
CA ALA A 198 -2.13 4.08 -11.39
C ALA A 198 -1.82 4.85 -12.68
N LEU A 199 -2.26 6.10 -12.78
CA LEU A 199 -2.04 6.96 -13.95
C LEU A 199 -0.54 7.27 -14.15
N HIS A 200 0.20 7.52 -13.07
CA HIS A 200 1.65 7.70 -13.15
C HIS A 200 2.36 6.41 -13.60
N ILE A 201 1.96 5.26 -13.08
CA ILE A 201 2.47 3.95 -13.54
C ILE A 201 2.21 3.78 -15.04
N GLU A 202 1.00 4.08 -15.51
CA GLU A 202 0.67 4.00 -16.93
C GLU A 202 1.60 4.86 -17.78
N GLU A 203 1.76 6.13 -17.43
CA GLU A 203 2.64 7.06 -18.15
C GLU A 203 4.07 6.53 -18.21
N ARG A 204 4.65 6.14 -17.06
CA ARG A 204 6.06 5.75 -16.95
C ARG A 204 6.36 4.45 -17.68
N LEU A 205 5.49 3.45 -17.53
CA LEU A 205 5.68 2.15 -18.18
C LEU A 205 5.52 2.24 -19.70
N ASN A 206 4.52 3.00 -20.18
CA ASN A 206 4.35 3.21 -21.63
C ASN A 206 5.55 3.96 -22.24
N LYS A 207 6.20 4.86 -21.48
CA LYS A 207 7.41 5.57 -21.94
C LYS A 207 8.56 4.62 -22.29
N ILE A 208 8.71 3.51 -21.58
CA ILE A 208 9.71 2.47 -21.92
C ILE A 208 9.12 1.33 -22.76
N GLY A 209 7.92 1.50 -23.31
CA GLY A 209 7.29 0.56 -24.22
C GLY A 209 6.56 -0.63 -23.56
N ILE A 210 6.41 -0.65 -22.23
CA ILE A 210 5.56 -1.63 -21.53
C ILE A 210 4.09 -1.20 -21.72
N PRO A 211 3.26 -1.99 -22.44
CA PRO A 211 1.95 -1.55 -22.91
C PRO A 211 0.85 -1.73 -21.85
N VAL A 212 0.96 -1.02 -20.73
CA VAL A 212 -0.07 -1.04 -19.69
C VAL A 212 -1.21 -0.08 -20.03
N LYS A 213 -2.44 -0.47 -19.72
CA LYS A 213 -3.60 0.42 -19.75
C LYS A 213 -4.36 0.38 -18.43
N VAL A 214 -4.54 1.53 -17.79
CA VAL A 214 -5.27 1.65 -16.53
C VAL A 214 -6.77 1.57 -16.77
N ASN A 215 -7.44 0.77 -15.94
CA ASN A 215 -8.89 0.76 -15.80
C ASN A 215 -9.26 1.19 -14.38
N LEU A 216 -9.72 2.44 -14.26
CA LEU A 216 -10.24 2.99 -13.01
C LEU A 216 -11.67 2.48 -12.79
N THR A 217 -11.85 1.60 -11.81
CA THR A 217 -13.13 0.93 -11.53
C THR A 217 -13.45 0.88 -10.03
N GLY A 218 -14.59 0.30 -9.67
CA GLY A 218 -15.04 0.17 -8.28
C GLY A 218 -14.30 -0.91 -7.51
N PHE A 219 -14.08 -0.71 -6.20
CA PHE A 219 -13.38 -1.68 -5.34
C PHE A 219 -13.95 -3.10 -5.44
N ASN A 220 -15.27 -3.26 -5.37
CA ASN A 220 -15.92 -4.58 -5.44
C ASN A 220 -15.67 -5.28 -6.78
N THR A 221 -15.60 -4.54 -7.89
CA THR A 221 -15.25 -5.09 -9.20
C THR A 221 -13.82 -5.63 -9.22
N ILE A 222 -12.87 -4.88 -8.64
CA ILE A 222 -11.47 -5.32 -8.53
C ILE A 222 -11.41 -6.55 -7.62
N SER A 223 -12.09 -6.50 -6.46
CA SER A 223 -12.12 -7.59 -5.49
C SER A 223 -12.62 -8.89 -6.10
N SER A 224 -13.77 -8.86 -6.79
CA SER A 224 -14.35 -10.02 -7.49
C SER A 224 -13.36 -10.59 -8.51
N ARG A 225 -12.83 -9.73 -9.37
CA ARG A 225 -11.91 -10.18 -10.43
C ARG A 225 -10.61 -10.76 -9.88
N VAL A 226 -10.09 -10.20 -8.79
CA VAL A 226 -8.80 -10.58 -8.20
C VAL A 226 -8.92 -11.80 -7.28
N PHE A 227 -9.79 -11.76 -6.29
CA PHE A 227 -9.83 -12.78 -5.23
C PHE A 227 -10.81 -13.93 -5.53
N ASP A 228 -11.94 -13.63 -6.20
CA ASP A 228 -13.00 -14.62 -6.43
C ASP A 228 -12.83 -15.33 -7.77
N GLU A 229 -12.51 -14.58 -8.83
CA GLU A 229 -12.44 -15.09 -10.21
C GLU A 229 -11.01 -15.39 -10.70
N GLN A 230 -10.01 -14.71 -10.11
CA GLN A 230 -8.63 -14.67 -10.59
C GLN A 230 -8.45 -14.30 -12.09
N LYS A 231 -9.33 -13.42 -12.61
CA LYS A 231 -9.34 -12.92 -14.00
C LYS A 231 -8.81 -11.49 -14.11
N PHE A 232 -7.50 -11.37 -14.01
CA PHE A 232 -6.79 -10.09 -14.06
C PHE A 232 -5.40 -10.23 -14.70
N ASP A 233 -4.87 -9.10 -15.17
CA ASP A 233 -3.47 -8.96 -15.57
C ASP A 233 -2.64 -8.37 -14.42
N ALA A 234 -3.02 -7.17 -13.96
CA ALA A 234 -2.42 -6.47 -12.83
C ALA A 234 -3.46 -5.65 -12.06
N TRP A 235 -3.16 -5.33 -10.80
CA TRP A 235 -4.03 -4.51 -9.97
C TRP A 235 -3.27 -3.65 -8.96
N ILE A 236 -3.93 -2.60 -8.46
CA ILE A 236 -3.52 -1.79 -7.32
C ILE A 236 -4.59 -1.88 -6.23
N LEU A 237 -4.20 -2.34 -5.06
CA LEU A 237 -5.03 -2.33 -3.85
C LEU A 237 -4.16 -1.99 -2.63
N GLY A 238 -4.78 -2.00 -1.47
CA GLY A 238 -4.06 -1.91 -0.20
C GLY A 238 -4.68 -2.82 0.85
N TRP A 239 -3.88 -3.14 1.86
CA TRP A 239 -4.29 -3.88 3.06
C TRP A 239 -4.16 -2.97 4.28
N GLY A 240 -5.17 -2.97 5.14
CA GLY A 240 -4.97 -2.67 6.56
C GLY A 240 -4.51 -3.96 7.24
N LEU A 241 -3.29 -3.99 7.77
CA LEU A 241 -2.61 -5.25 8.08
C LEU A 241 -2.99 -5.89 9.42
N GLY A 242 -3.80 -5.21 10.25
CA GLY A 242 -4.38 -5.77 11.47
C GLY A 242 -3.35 -6.28 12.48
N GLY A 243 -3.03 -5.48 13.49
CA GLY A 243 -2.08 -5.89 14.53
C GLY A 243 -0.61 -5.83 14.12
N LYS A 244 0.29 -6.01 15.09
CA LYS A 244 1.74 -5.75 14.92
C LYS A 244 2.51 -6.96 14.42
N PHE A 245 2.03 -8.17 14.67
CA PHE A 245 2.73 -9.40 14.30
C PHE A 245 2.54 -9.72 12.80
N PRO A 246 3.62 -9.92 12.01
CA PRO A 246 3.55 -9.90 10.54
C PRO A 246 3.12 -11.26 9.95
N SER A 247 2.11 -11.90 10.55
CA SER A 247 1.58 -13.19 10.07
C SER A 247 1.05 -13.14 8.64
N TYR A 248 0.62 -11.96 8.18
CA TYR A 248 0.18 -11.71 6.81
C TYR A 248 1.26 -12.00 5.76
N LEU A 249 2.55 -11.98 6.12
CA LEU A 249 3.63 -12.40 5.21
C LEU A 249 3.39 -13.84 4.73
N VAL A 250 2.85 -14.70 5.59
CA VAL A 250 2.53 -16.06 5.21
C VAL A 250 1.21 -16.14 4.46
N SER A 251 0.15 -15.48 4.98
CA SER A 251 -1.17 -15.48 4.35
C SER A 251 -1.14 -14.98 2.89
N PHE A 252 -0.35 -13.93 2.63
CA PHE A 252 -0.33 -13.27 1.32
C PHE A 252 0.60 -13.94 0.30
N PHE A 253 1.62 -14.68 0.74
CA PHE A 253 2.70 -15.12 -0.15
C PHE A 253 2.99 -16.62 -0.13
N HIS A 254 2.53 -17.37 0.88
CA HIS A 254 2.69 -18.82 0.83
C HIS A 254 1.87 -19.41 -0.33
N SER A 255 2.46 -20.36 -1.07
CA SER A 255 1.83 -20.94 -2.26
C SER A 255 0.49 -21.66 -2.00
N GLU A 256 0.27 -22.22 -0.81
CA GLU A 256 -0.97 -22.87 -0.40
C GLU A 256 -2.18 -21.91 -0.46
N ASN A 257 -1.93 -20.61 -0.29
CA ASN A 257 -2.95 -19.57 -0.28
C ASN A 257 -3.31 -19.06 -1.69
N SER A 258 -2.79 -19.70 -2.74
CA SER A 258 -2.95 -19.25 -4.13
C SER A 258 -4.24 -19.71 -4.83
N GLY A 259 -5.05 -20.52 -4.16
CA GLY A 259 -6.36 -20.96 -4.65
C GLY A 259 -7.40 -19.83 -4.69
N LEU A 260 -8.58 -20.12 -5.28
CA LEU A 260 -9.72 -19.19 -5.29
C LEU A 260 -10.15 -18.86 -3.86
N GLY A 261 -10.40 -17.57 -3.59
CA GLY A 261 -10.69 -17.06 -2.24
C GLY A 261 -9.48 -16.99 -1.29
N GLY A 262 -8.30 -17.45 -1.72
CA GLY A 262 -7.06 -17.33 -0.96
C GLY A 262 -6.45 -15.93 -1.03
N GLN A 263 -5.60 -15.60 -0.07
CA GLN A 263 -4.97 -14.26 0.04
C GLN A 263 -3.69 -14.09 -0.81
N ASN A 264 -3.33 -15.09 -1.62
CA ASN A 264 -2.28 -15.04 -2.64
C ASN A 264 -2.90 -15.11 -4.06
N PRO A 265 -3.79 -14.17 -4.44
CA PRO A 265 -4.42 -14.21 -5.76
C PRO A 265 -3.38 -14.11 -6.90
N GLN A 266 -2.26 -13.41 -6.67
CA GLN A 266 -1.16 -13.27 -7.64
C GLN A 266 -0.59 -14.61 -8.10
N GLY A 267 -0.74 -15.68 -7.31
CA GLY A 267 -0.19 -16.99 -7.62
C GLY A 267 1.32 -17.05 -7.42
N TYR A 268 1.83 -16.35 -6.41
CA TYR A 268 3.23 -16.44 -6.03
C TYR A 268 3.51 -17.84 -5.48
N ASN A 269 4.58 -18.46 -5.97
CA ASN A 269 4.99 -19.79 -5.58
C ASN A 269 6.52 -19.82 -5.57
N ASN A 270 7.09 -19.95 -4.38
CA ASN A 270 8.52 -20.08 -4.17
C ASN A 270 8.77 -21.09 -3.04
N PRO A 271 9.29 -22.29 -3.34
CA PRO A 271 9.52 -23.33 -2.33
C PRO A 271 10.48 -22.92 -1.20
N GLU A 272 11.44 -22.03 -1.47
CA GLU A 272 12.32 -21.49 -0.43
C GLU A 272 11.55 -20.58 0.53
N PHE A 273 10.68 -19.72 -0.02
CA PHE A 273 9.81 -18.87 0.77
C PHE A 273 8.85 -19.71 1.63
N ASP A 274 8.17 -20.69 1.04
CA ASP A 274 7.21 -21.54 1.73
C ASP A 274 7.87 -22.26 2.93
N LYS A 275 9.08 -22.82 2.72
CA LYS A 275 9.84 -23.45 3.81
C LYS A 275 10.13 -22.50 4.97
N ILE A 276 10.57 -21.27 4.68
CA ILE A 276 10.84 -20.26 5.71
C ILE A 276 9.55 -19.84 6.42
N ALA A 277 8.46 -19.74 5.67
CA ALA A 277 7.15 -19.37 6.20
C ALA A 277 6.58 -20.45 7.13
N ASP A 278 6.78 -21.74 6.83
CA ASP A 278 6.43 -22.85 7.71
C ASP A 278 7.27 -22.87 8.98
N GLU A 279 8.58 -22.64 8.87
CA GLU A 279 9.46 -22.46 10.04
C GLU A 279 9.00 -21.26 10.90
N PHE A 280 8.54 -20.16 10.28
CA PHE A 280 8.04 -18.99 10.98
C PHE A 280 6.76 -19.29 11.76
N ARG A 281 5.84 -20.08 11.20
CA ARG A 281 4.61 -20.52 11.89
C ARG A 281 4.90 -21.43 13.09
N ALA A 282 5.91 -22.28 12.98
CA ALA A 282 6.28 -23.24 14.03
C ALA A 282 7.14 -22.62 15.16
N ALA A 283 7.79 -21.48 14.93
CA ALA A 283 8.71 -20.88 15.89
C ALA A 283 7.97 -20.26 17.09
N CYS A 284 8.48 -20.52 18.31
CA CYS A 284 7.99 -19.90 19.56
C CYS A 284 8.99 -18.92 20.20
N ASP A 285 10.20 -18.80 19.63
CA ASP A 285 11.23 -17.87 20.10
C ASP A 285 11.18 -16.54 19.31
N GLN A 286 11.23 -15.41 20.02
CA GLN A 286 11.10 -14.10 19.38
C GLN A 286 12.29 -13.75 18.47
N ALA A 287 13.51 -14.12 18.84
CA ALA A 287 14.68 -13.83 18.02
C ALA A 287 14.61 -14.63 16.70
N LYS A 288 14.20 -15.90 16.79
CA LYS A 288 14.01 -16.76 15.63
C LYS A 288 12.88 -16.27 14.72
N LEU A 289 11.75 -15.87 15.29
CA LEU A 289 10.65 -15.28 14.53
C LEU A 289 11.12 -14.04 13.76
N LYS A 290 11.89 -13.16 14.40
CA LYS A 290 12.41 -11.94 13.77
C LYS A 290 13.38 -12.25 12.62
N GLU A 291 14.28 -13.20 12.82
CA GLU A 291 15.21 -13.68 11.76
C GLU A 291 14.43 -14.19 10.54
N LEU A 292 13.45 -15.06 10.74
CA LEU A 292 12.64 -15.65 9.67
C LEU A 292 11.78 -14.59 8.95
N ALA A 293 11.18 -13.67 9.70
CA ALA A 293 10.43 -12.55 9.12
C ALA A 293 11.31 -11.64 8.25
N PHE A 294 12.58 -11.44 8.63
CA PHE A 294 13.52 -10.64 7.86
C PHE A 294 13.94 -11.34 6.56
N LYS A 295 14.18 -12.66 6.60
CA LYS A 295 14.45 -13.47 5.40
C LYS A 295 13.27 -13.48 4.43
N MET A 296 12.04 -13.63 4.94
CA MET A 296 10.83 -13.51 4.12
C MET A 296 10.78 -12.14 3.41
N GLN A 297 11.04 -11.05 4.13
CA GLN A 297 11.07 -9.70 3.54
C GLN A 297 12.17 -9.54 2.48
N GLU A 298 13.35 -10.12 2.69
CA GLU A 298 14.46 -10.08 1.72
C GLU A 298 14.08 -10.79 0.41
N ILE A 299 13.54 -12.00 0.50
CA ILE A 299 13.04 -12.75 -0.67
C ILE A 299 11.95 -11.96 -1.39
N LEU A 300 10.95 -11.45 -0.66
CA LEU A 300 9.85 -10.69 -1.26
C LEU A 300 10.31 -9.37 -1.89
N SER A 301 11.36 -8.74 -1.35
CA SER A 301 11.96 -7.55 -1.94
C SER A 301 12.71 -7.85 -3.22
N GLU A 302 13.31 -9.03 -3.37
CA GLU A 302 13.95 -9.45 -4.62
C GLU A 302 12.93 -9.89 -5.66
N GLU A 303 11.95 -10.70 -5.24
CA GLU A 303 10.97 -11.33 -6.12
C GLU A 303 9.82 -10.38 -6.50
N LEU A 304 9.47 -9.40 -5.68
CA LEU A 304 8.40 -8.43 -5.93
C LEU A 304 7.06 -9.05 -6.40
N PRO A 305 6.50 -10.07 -5.72
CA PRO A 305 5.14 -10.52 -6.03
C PRO A 305 4.13 -9.39 -5.81
N TYR A 306 4.36 -8.56 -4.79
CA TYR A 306 3.81 -7.22 -4.65
C TYR A 306 4.92 -6.20 -4.88
N VAL A 307 4.58 -5.11 -5.55
CA VAL A 307 5.40 -3.90 -5.70
C VAL A 307 4.82 -2.86 -4.74
N PRO A 308 5.42 -2.64 -3.56
CA PRO A 308 4.96 -1.61 -2.63
C PRO A 308 5.00 -0.23 -3.31
N LEU A 309 4.01 0.62 -3.04
CA LEU A 309 3.88 1.94 -3.65
C LEU A 309 4.05 3.02 -2.61
N PHE A 310 3.21 2.99 -1.58
CA PHE A 310 3.20 3.96 -0.51
C PHE A 310 2.56 3.38 0.76
N ASN A 311 2.67 4.14 1.83
CA ASN A 311 1.85 4.01 3.02
C ASN A 311 1.16 5.35 3.28
N ALA A 312 -0.01 5.34 3.92
CA ALA A 312 -0.74 6.55 4.25
C ALA A 312 -0.80 6.72 5.77
N PRO A 313 -0.54 7.92 6.31
CA PRO A 313 -0.83 8.20 7.71
C PRO A 313 -2.34 8.13 7.95
N LEU A 314 -2.69 7.73 9.17
CA LEU A 314 -4.07 7.71 9.64
C LEU A 314 -4.41 9.07 10.24
N PHE A 315 -5.39 9.74 9.64
CA PHE A 315 -5.96 10.96 10.17
C PHE A 315 -7.28 10.65 10.86
N GLU A 316 -7.31 10.79 12.17
CA GLU A 316 -8.46 10.48 12.99
C GLU A 316 -8.93 11.78 13.65
N ALA A 317 -10.13 12.23 13.28
CA ALA A 317 -10.68 13.48 13.79
C ALA A 317 -11.73 13.21 14.86
N PHE A 318 -11.73 14.01 15.91
CA PHE A 318 -12.54 13.76 17.10
C PHE A 318 -12.94 15.04 17.83
N ARG A 319 -14.00 14.99 18.64
CA ARG A 319 -14.39 16.07 19.55
C ARG A 319 -13.49 16.05 20.78
N ALA A 320 -12.40 16.82 20.75
CA ALA A 320 -11.44 16.87 21.86
C ALA A 320 -12.14 17.18 23.20
N ASP A 321 -13.09 18.11 23.17
CA ASP A 321 -13.85 18.55 24.35
C ASP A 321 -14.89 17.56 24.88
N ALA A 322 -15.14 16.46 24.16
CA ALA A 322 -16.00 15.38 24.62
C ALA A 322 -15.25 14.34 25.48
N PHE A 323 -13.91 14.30 25.42
CA PHE A 323 -13.09 13.29 26.09
C PHE A 323 -12.55 13.78 27.44
N VAL A 324 -12.44 12.86 28.41
CA VAL A 324 -11.76 13.14 29.68
C VAL A 324 -10.30 13.54 29.39
N GLY A 325 -9.88 14.68 29.93
CA GLY A 325 -8.54 15.24 29.68
C GLY A 325 -8.39 15.96 28.34
N ASP A 326 -9.48 16.25 27.63
CA ASP A 326 -9.50 17.03 26.39
C ASP A 326 -8.62 16.48 25.24
N HIS A 327 -8.37 15.17 25.24
CA HIS A 327 -7.55 14.48 24.24
C HIS A 327 -8.06 13.05 23.99
N MET A 328 -7.68 12.46 22.85
CA MET A 328 -7.98 11.07 22.53
C MET A 328 -6.81 10.16 22.95
N PRO A 329 -7.03 9.05 23.69
CA PRO A 329 -5.97 8.16 24.15
C PRO A 329 -5.14 7.49 23.04
N TYR A 330 -5.65 7.49 21.80
CA TYR A 330 -4.98 6.90 20.64
C TYR A 330 -4.20 7.91 19.80
N GLU A 331 -3.95 9.12 20.32
CA GLU A 331 -3.03 10.06 19.70
C GLU A 331 -1.57 9.55 19.76
N LYS A 332 -0.89 9.58 18.61
CA LYS A 332 0.51 9.12 18.44
C LYS A 332 0.70 7.62 18.71
N VAL A 333 -0.32 6.81 18.44
CA VAL A 333 -0.29 5.35 18.56
C VAL A 333 -0.16 4.73 17.17
N PHE A 334 0.73 3.75 17.02
CA PHE A 334 0.83 2.99 15.76
C PHE A 334 -0.51 2.32 15.44
N ASP A 335 -1.02 2.58 14.24
CA ASP A 335 -2.33 2.18 13.74
C ASP A 335 -3.54 2.85 14.42
N GLY A 336 -3.30 3.85 15.29
CA GLY A 336 -4.36 4.63 15.94
C GLY A 336 -5.43 3.79 16.63
N ILE A 337 -6.68 4.26 16.59
CA ILE A 337 -7.82 3.44 17.05
C ILE A 337 -8.26 2.43 15.99
N GLN A 338 -7.86 2.62 14.73
CA GLN A 338 -8.07 1.60 13.69
C GLN A 338 -7.43 0.26 14.06
N GLY A 339 -6.29 0.27 14.75
CA GLY A 339 -5.65 -0.94 15.29
C GLY A 339 -6.49 -1.71 16.30
N THR A 340 -7.55 -1.10 16.86
CA THR A 340 -8.56 -1.74 17.69
C THR A 340 -9.91 -1.91 16.98
N ASN A 341 -9.92 -1.85 15.64
CA ASN A 341 -11.13 -1.85 14.80
C ASN A 341 -12.11 -0.70 15.14
N GLY A 342 -11.59 0.43 15.64
CA GLY A 342 -12.42 1.56 16.05
C GLY A 342 -13.27 1.30 17.30
N LEU A 343 -12.90 0.31 18.13
CA LEU A 343 -13.59 0.03 19.39
C LEU A 343 -13.33 1.16 20.40
N MET A 344 -14.23 2.15 20.41
CA MET A 344 -14.24 3.30 21.34
C MET A 344 -14.57 2.92 22.79
N SER A 345 -14.90 1.65 23.09
CA SER A 345 -15.32 1.21 24.43
C SER A 345 -14.28 1.48 25.52
N TYR A 346 -13.01 1.63 25.15
CA TYR A 346 -11.92 1.92 26.07
C TYR A 346 -11.65 3.43 26.25
N VAL A 347 -12.47 4.30 25.68
CA VAL A 347 -12.31 5.76 25.75
C VAL A 347 -13.33 6.36 26.73
N GLN A 348 -12.88 7.24 27.63
CA GLN A 348 -13.73 7.93 28.61
C GLN A 348 -14.24 9.26 28.05
N LEU A 349 -15.56 9.46 28.10
CA LEU A 349 -16.23 10.74 27.78
C LEU A 349 -16.52 11.53 29.07
N LYS A 350 -16.67 12.86 28.93
CA LYS A 350 -17.02 13.78 30.02
C LYS A 350 -18.49 13.70 30.43
#